data_AF-A0ABD3R3Z5-F1
#
_entry.id   AF-A0ABD3R3Z5-F1
#
_cell.length_a   1.000
_cell.length_b   1.000
_cell.length_c   1.000
_cell.angle_alpha   90.00
_cell.angle_beta   90.00
_cell.angle_gamma   90.00
#
_symmetry.space_group_name_H-M   'P 1'
#
loop_
_entity.id
_entity.type
_entity.pdbx_description
1 polymer ?
#
loop_
_entity_poly.entity_id
_entity_poly.type
_entity_poly.pdbx_seq_one_letter_code
_entity_poly.pdbx_strand_id
1 'polypeptide(L)'
;MASSRLLSHLNGHPRLKLAIQLSISALVPAAPILYWSRNAKRDREERFREVTTKMRIPSVQTIDELMVEKCQPGDVVLFDRRCDCCASGPAAALGCLLGKAFLCEEEDGTRSVERGSYEHCGIVVPGQSTAKGAEHDPANLCLLEATSGSGVTCRPLLTRLEMSRSRSVILLPLSCPGERRFEVDHGDEGGLSEQTKLVRSITHSELAKFRDKWLAESISQDYKSHHSYLSIMGACLYRTGLYPTFPIPISPSAWLVVQALQECGAAMKLNEKQSQQTRVEDFTRDGRFFERDTVRLRPGWKFLNPLVMRENSVS
;
A
#
# COMPACT_ATOMS: atom_id res chain seq x y z
N MET A 1 36.53 37.41 -1.75
CA MET A 1 36.48 38.29 -2.94
C MET A 1 36.41 37.54 -4.29
N ALA A 2 36.22 36.21 -4.34
CA ALA A 2 36.12 35.46 -5.60
C ALA A 2 34.70 35.35 -6.21
N SER A 3 33.65 35.71 -5.45
CA SER A 3 32.25 35.52 -5.89
C SER A 3 31.72 36.61 -6.82
N SER A 4 32.37 37.77 -6.93
CA SER A 4 31.86 38.90 -7.73
C SER A 4 32.20 38.81 -9.22
N ARG A 5 33.28 38.13 -9.60
CA ARG A 5 33.70 37.96 -11.02
C ARG A 5 32.88 36.91 -11.77
N LEU A 6 32.27 35.96 -11.05
CA LEU A 6 31.44 34.91 -11.65
C LEU A 6 30.05 35.45 -12.06
N LEU A 7 29.52 36.42 -11.30
CA LEU A 7 28.23 37.06 -11.59
C LEU A 7 28.31 38.05 -12.75
N SER A 8 29.45 38.72 -12.98
CA SER A 8 29.60 39.68 -14.09
C SER A 8 29.63 39.01 -15.47
N HIS A 9 30.09 37.76 -15.57
CA HIS A 9 30.15 37.02 -16.84
C HIS A 9 28.80 36.39 -17.26
N LEU A 10 27.85 36.26 -16.31
CA LEU A 10 26.52 35.68 -16.54
C LEU A 10 25.50 36.72 -17.06
N ASN A 11 25.84 38.01 -17.04
CA ASN A 11 24.95 39.11 -17.44
C ASN A 11 24.74 39.24 -18.96
N GLY A 12 25.51 38.53 -19.79
CA GLY A 12 25.41 38.62 -21.26
C GLY A 12 24.30 37.78 -21.90
N HIS A 13 23.65 36.87 -21.16
CA HIS A 13 22.69 35.93 -21.72
C HIS A 13 21.34 35.95 -21.00
N PRO A 14 20.30 36.62 -21.56
CA PRO A 14 18.99 36.76 -20.91
C PRO A 14 18.30 35.40 -20.66
N ARG A 15 18.56 34.39 -21.52
CA ARG A 15 18.06 33.01 -21.33
C ARG A 15 18.67 32.34 -20.10
N LEU A 16 19.96 32.60 -19.83
CA LEU A 16 20.65 32.04 -18.66
C LEU A 16 20.19 32.73 -17.38
N LYS A 17 19.99 34.05 -17.40
CA LYS A 17 19.42 34.80 -16.28
C LYS A 17 18.00 34.33 -15.95
N LEU A 18 17.16 34.13 -16.96
CA LEU A 18 15.81 33.58 -16.78
C LEU A 18 15.87 32.15 -16.24
N ALA A 19 16.74 31.29 -16.77
CA ALA A 19 16.91 29.92 -16.28
C ALA A 19 17.35 29.89 -14.81
N ILE A 20 18.28 30.76 -14.41
CA ILE A 20 18.72 30.90 -13.01
C ILE A 20 17.58 31.43 -12.13
N GLN A 21 16.85 32.46 -12.57
CA GLN A 21 15.71 32.98 -11.82
C GLN A 21 14.60 31.95 -11.64
N LEU A 22 14.26 31.19 -12.69
CA LEU A 22 13.29 30.10 -12.62
C LEU A 22 13.80 28.95 -11.72
N SER A 23 15.09 28.63 -11.79
CA SER A 23 15.70 27.58 -10.95
C SER A 23 15.70 27.97 -9.46
N ILE A 24 16.05 29.23 -9.14
CA ILE A 24 16.00 29.75 -7.77
C ILE A 24 14.55 29.83 -7.26
N SER A 25 13.61 30.25 -8.12
CA SER A 25 12.18 30.32 -7.77
C SER A 25 11.57 28.93 -7.57
N ALA A 26 12.03 27.91 -8.30
CA ALA A 26 11.63 26.52 -8.11
C ALA A 26 12.31 25.85 -6.90
N LEU A 27 13.47 26.36 -6.46
CA LEU A 27 14.19 25.86 -5.29
C LEU A 27 13.45 26.14 -3.97
N VAL A 28 12.79 27.29 -3.84
CA VAL A 28 12.04 27.67 -2.63
C VAL A 28 10.93 26.67 -2.28
N PRO A 29 10.03 26.28 -3.20
CA PRO A 29 9.02 25.25 -2.91
C PRO A 29 9.59 23.82 -2.88
N ALA A 30 10.73 23.57 -3.54
CA ALA A 30 11.37 22.24 -3.52
C ALA A 30 12.17 21.97 -2.22
N ALA A 31 12.67 23.01 -1.54
CA ALA A 31 13.50 22.86 -0.34
C ALA A 31 12.80 22.09 0.80
N PRO A 32 11.52 22.37 1.15
CA PRO A 32 10.79 21.56 2.13
C PRO A 32 10.66 20.09 1.73
N ILE A 33 10.38 19.80 0.46
CA ILE A 33 10.23 18.43 -0.07
C ILE A 33 11.58 17.70 -0.02
N LEU A 34 12.67 18.36 -0.39
CA LEU A 34 14.02 17.81 -0.31
C LEU A 34 14.42 17.51 1.13
N TYR A 35 14.23 18.48 2.03
CA TYR A 35 14.51 18.33 3.47
C TYR A 35 13.73 17.16 4.06
N TRP A 36 12.43 17.12 3.82
CA TRP A 36 11.57 16.04 4.29
C TRP A 36 12.00 14.69 3.71
N SER A 37 12.23 14.57 2.40
CA SER A 37 12.65 13.30 1.80
C SER A 37 13.97 12.76 2.38
N ARG A 38 14.89 13.65 2.77
CA ARG A 38 16.15 13.27 3.43
C ARG A 38 15.92 12.76 4.84
N ASN A 39 15.12 13.46 5.64
CA ASN A 39 14.77 13.03 6.99
C ASN A 39 14.02 11.70 6.97
N ALA A 40 12.99 11.56 6.12
CA ALA A 40 12.23 10.33 5.97
C ALA A 40 13.13 9.14 5.57
N LYS A 41 14.11 9.37 4.68
CA LYS A 41 15.07 8.32 4.31
C LYS A 41 15.93 7.89 5.50
N ARG A 42 16.48 8.84 6.26
CA ARG A 42 17.29 8.55 7.46
C ARG A 42 16.48 7.77 8.49
N ASP A 43 15.28 8.25 8.81
CA ASP A 43 14.38 7.60 9.77
C ASP A 43 14.02 6.17 9.34
N ARG A 44 13.81 5.93 8.04
CA ARG A 44 13.57 4.58 7.49
C ARG A 44 14.79 3.67 7.65
N GLU A 45 16.00 4.18 7.43
CA GLU A 45 17.24 3.42 7.59
C GLU A 45 17.52 3.10 9.07
N GLU A 46 17.28 4.05 9.98
CA GLU A 46 17.37 3.85 11.41
C GLU A 46 16.37 2.80 11.89
N ARG A 47 15.10 2.93 11.49
CA ARG A 47 14.08 1.94 11.83
C ARG A 47 14.38 0.56 11.26
N PHE A 48 14.92 0.50 10.05
CA PHE A 48 15.35 -0.76 9.44
C PHE A 48 16.42 -1.44 10.27
N ARG A 49 17.44 -0.68 10.73
CA ARG A 49 18.47 -1.22 11.63
C ARG A 49 17.87 -1.67 12.96
N GLU A 50 16.95 -0.91 13.53
CA GLU A 50 16.28 -1.26 14.78
C GLU A 50 15.53 -2.60 14.65
N VAL A 51 14.70 -2.75 13.62
CA VAL A 51 13.91 -3.98 13.42
C VAL A 51 14.80 -5.18 13.08
N THR A 52 15.85 -5.01 12.28
CA THR A 52 16.76 -6.12 11.94
C THR A 52 17.67 -6.53 13.08
N THR A 53 18.00 -5.62 14.00
CA THR A 53 18.84 -5.93 15.17
C THR A 53 18.05 -6.25 16.43
N LYS A 54 16.72 -6.08 16.41
CA LYS A 54 15.82 -6.41 17.52
C LYS A 54 15.92 -7.90 17.83
N MET A 55 16.43 -8.21 19.02
CA MET A 55 16.45 -9.58 19.54
C MET A 55 15.01 -9.98 19.93
N ARG A 56 14.46 -10.99 19.26
CA ARG A 56 13.15 -11.56 19.61
C ARG A 56 13.36 -12.56 20.74
N ILE A 57 12.75 -12.30 21.89
CA ILE A 57 12.83 -13.20 23.04
C ILE A 57 11.88 -14.37 22.75
N PRO A 58 12.38 -15.61 22.62
CA PRO A 58 11.50 -16.76 22.46
C PRO A 58 10.60 -16.83 23.70
N SER A 59 9.27 -16.97 23.50
CA SER A 59 8.17 -16.99 24.49
C SER A 59 7.43 -15.68 24.79
N VAL A 60 7.89 -14.51 24.34
CA VAL A 60 7.11 -13.26 24.46
C VAL A 60 6.47 -12.94 23.12
N GLN A 61 5.20 -13.31 22.97
CA GLN A 61 4.42 -12.94 21.79
C GLN A 61 4.10 -11.45 21.81
N THR A 62 4.46 -10.75 20.74
CA THR A 62 4.05 -9.35 20.52
C THR A 62 2.62 -9.30 19.97
N ILE A 63 1.96 -8.14 20.11
CA ILE A 63 0.64 -7.91 19.50
C ILE A 63 0.70 -8.12 17.98
N ASP A 64 1.79 -7.69 17.33
CA ASP A 64 1.96 -7.88 15.89
C ASP A 64 2.04 -9.37 15.52
N GLU A 65 2.69 -10.21 16.33
CA GLU A 65 2.75 -11.67 16.12
C GLU A 65 1.37 -12.32 16.25
N LEU A 66 0.62 -11.98 17.31
CA LEU A 66 -0.76 -12.46 17.50
C LEU A 66 -1.70 -12.02 16.37
N MET A 67 -1.48 -10.84 15.81
CA MET A 67 -2.28 -10.34 14.69
C MET A 67 -1.91 -11.04 13.37
N VAL A 68 -0.63 -11.36 13.16
CA VAL A 68 -0.18 -12.14 11.99
C VAL A 68 -0.73 -13.56 12.01
N GLU A 69 -0.89 -14.18 13.17
CA GLU A 69 -1.54 -15.50 13.31
C GLU A 69 -2.99 -15.50 12.82
N LYS A 70 -3.66 -14.34 12.83
CA LYS A 70 -5.03 -14.21 12.31
C LYS A 70 -5.08 -13.99 10.81
N CYS A 71 -3.96 -13.68 10.15
CA CYS A 71 -3.90 -13.38 8.73
C CYS A 71 -3.92 -14.64 7.88
N GLN A 72 -4.43 -14.52 6.66
CA GLN A 72 -4.41 -15.55 5.63
C GLN A 72 -4.15 -14.94 4.26
N PRO A 73 -3.63 -15.72 3.29
CA PRO A 73 -3.50 -15.26 1.92
C PRO A 73 -4.83 -14.77 1.35
N GLY A 74 -4.82 -13.57 0.76
CA GLY A 74 -5.99 -12.88 0.23
C GLY A 74 -6.50 -11.75 1.11
N ASP A 75 -6.12 -11.70 2.39
CA ASP A 75 -6.46 -10.57 3.25
C ASP A 75 -5.82 -9.27 2.75
N VAL A 76 -6.51 -8.16 2.93
CA VAL A 76 -6.01 -6.83 2.52
C VAL A 76 -5.61 -6.05 3.75
N VAL A 77 -4.42 -5.46 3.74
CA VAL A 77 -3.92 -4.60 4.82
C VAL A 77 -3.93 -3.15 4.35
N LEU A 78 -4.63 -2.28 5.06
CA LEU A 78 -4.71 -0.85 4.81
C LEU A 78 -3.80 -0.08 5.78
N PHE A 79 -3.15 0.96 5.26
CA PHE A 79 -2.20 1.79 5.99
C PHE A 79 -2.58 3.26 5.90
N ASP A 80 -2.86 3.90 7.04
CA ASP A 80 -2.87 5.36 7.16
C ASP A 80 -1.42 5.83 7.36
N ARG A 81 -0.73 6.12 6.25
CA ARG A 81 0.70 6.43 6.30
C ARG A 81 0.94 7.83 6.85
N ARG A 82 1.99 7.92 7.67
CA ARG A 82 2.64 9.19 8.01
C ARG A 82 3.52 9.60 6.83
N CYS A 83 3.02 10.48 5.97
CA CYS A 83 3.78 10.97 4.80
C CYS A 83 5.18 11.45 5.21
N ASP A 84 5.27 12.20 6.30
CA ASP A 84 6.50 12.71 6.93
C ASP A 84 7.57 11.62 7.16
N CYS A 85 7.17 10.36 7.30
CA CYS A 85 8.05 9.23 7.60
C CYS A 85 8.23 8.21 6.45
N CYS A 86 7.46 8.30 5.36
CA CYS A 86 7.37 7.20 4.37
C CYS A 86 8.04 7.50 3.03
N ALA A 87 8.32 8.77 2.71
CA ALA A 87 8.85 9.18 1.42
C ALA A 87 10.27 8.65 1.15
N SER A 88 10.44 7.88 0.06
CA SER A 88 11.73 7.35 -0.38
C SER A 88 12.58 8.33 -1.20
N GLY A 89 12.05 9.53 -1.47
CA GLY A 89 12.65 10.56 -2.31
C GLY A 89 11.67 11.71 -2.59
N PRO A 90 12.10 12.76 -3.30
CA PRO A 90 11.29 13.96 -3.51
C PRO A 90 9.98 13.70 -4.26
N ALA A 91 10.01 12.87 -5.31
CA ALA A 91 8.81 12.48 -6.05
C ALA A 91 7.85 11.65 -5.19
N ALA A 92 8.37 10.79 -4.33
CA ALA A 92 7.55 10.01 -3.40
C ALA A 92 6.88 10.91 -2.35
N ALA A 93 7.61 11.90 -1.82
CA ALA A 93 7.07 12.90 -0.90
C ALA A 93 5.94 13.71 -1.54
N LEU A 94 6.18 14.20 -2.77
CA LEU A 94 5.17 14.93 -3.53
C LEU A 94 3.94 14.06 -3.83
N GLY A 95 4.15 12.82 -4.28
CA GLY A 95 3.06 11.87 -4.52
C GLY A 95 2.24 11.56 -3.27
N CYS A 96 2.87 11.46 -2.09
CA CYS A 96 2.17 11.27 -0.82
C CYS A 96 1.30 12.49 -0.48
N LEU A 97 1.84 13.72 -0.60
CA LEU A 97 1.06 14.94 -0.35
C LEU A 97 -0.14 15.05 -1.26
N LEU A 98 0.06 14.87 -2.58
CA LEU A 98 -1.00 15.00 -3.56
C LEU A 98 -2.05 13.89 -3.40
N GLY A 99 -1.61 12.65 -3.10
CA GLY A 99 -2.51 11.55 -2.77
C GLY A 99 -3.39 11.89 -1.57
N LYS A 100 -2.80 12.34 -0.46
CA LYS A 100 -3.55 12.74 0.73
C LYS A 100 -4.49 13.91 0.46
N ALA A 101 -4.05 14.91 -0.28
CA ALA A 101 -4.82 16.12 -0.55
C ALA A 101 -5.98 15.89 -1.53
N PHE A 102 -5.83 14.99 -2.50
CA PHE A 102 -6.79 14.82 -3.59
C PHE A 102 -7.62 13.55 -3.50
N LEU A 103 -7.14 12.51 -2.81
CA LEU A 103 -7.79 11.20 -2.76
C LEU A 103 -8.41 10.89 -1.41
N CYS A 104 -8.09 11.65 -0.37
CA CYS A 104 -8.46 11.38 1.02
C CYS A 104 -9.24 12.53 1.69
N GLU A 105 -10.08 13.25 0.94
CA GLU A 105 -10.84 14.38 1.46
C GLU A 105 -11.81 13.95 2.60
N GLU A 106 -11.58 14.47 3.81
CA GLU A 106 -12.59 14.57 4.87
C GLU A 106 -12.87 16.06 5.11
N GLU A 107 -14.10 16.52 4.86
CA GLU A 107 -14.51 17.92 5.07
C GLU A 107 -14.50 18.33 6.55
N ASP A 108 -14.56 17.38 7.49
CA ASP A 108 -14.86 17.66 8.91
C ASP A 108 -13.67 17.49 9.87
N GLY A 109 -12.49 17.07 9.39
CA GLY A 109 -11.27 16.97 10.20
C GLY A 109 -11.30 15.96 11.38
N THR A 110 -12.43 15.28 11.63
CA THR A 110 -12.57 14.22 12.64
C THR A 110 -12.34 12.84 12.03
N ARG A 111 -11.11 12.34 12.15
CA ARG A 111 -10.72 11.00 11.71
C ARG A 111 -11.12 9.97 12.76
N SER A 112 -12.12 9.13 12.46
CA SER A 112 -12.36 7.90 13.24
C SER A 112 -11.69 6.72 12.54
N VAL A 113 -11.34 5.66 13.26
CA VAL A 113 -10.75 4.43 12.69
C VAL A 113 -11.65 3.80 11.64
N GLU A 114 -12.97 3.93 11.83
CA GLU A 114 -14.01 3.48 10.90
C GLU A 114 -14.14 4.37 9.64
N ARG A 115 -13.65 5.62 9.70
CA ARG A 115 -13.66 6.59 8.58
C ARG A 115 -12.27 6.90 8.01
N GLY A 116 -11.23 6.24 8.51
CA GLY A 116 -9.85 6.67 8.30
C GLY A 116 -9.44 6.90 6.84
N SER A 117 -8.62 7.92 6.61
CA SER A 117 -7.98 8.19 5.32
C SER A 117 -6.86 7.19 5.03
N TYR A 118 -7.17 6.08 4.35
CA TYR A 118 -6.16 5.10 3.96
C TYR A 118 -5.50 5.51 2.65
N GLU A 119 -4.17 5.62 2.64
CA GLU A 119 -3.41 6.08 1.47
C GLU A 119 -2.67 4.95 0.76
N HIS A 120 -2.60 3.78 1.40
CA HIS A 120 -1.83 2.66 0.91
C HIS A 120 -2.41 1.34 1.35
N CYS A 121 -2.29 0.33 0.51
CA CYS A 121 -2.68 -1.03 0.84
C CYS A 121 -1.69 -2.06 0.30
N GLY A 122 -1.79 -3.26 0.83
CA GLY A 122 -1.15 -4.45 0.29
C GLY A 122 -2.04 -5.65 0.50
N ILE A 123 -1.74 -6.73 -0.19
CA ILE A 123 -2.44 -8.01 -0.05
C ILE A 123 -1.50 -9.02 0.62
N VAL A 124 -2.03 -9.77 1.58
CA VAL A 124 -1.33 -10.88 2.21
C VAL A 124 -1.23 -12.01 1.18
N VAL A 125 -0.02 -12.49 0.96
CA VAL A 125 0.27 -13.57 0.02
C VAL A 125 1.08 -14.65 0.72
N PRO A 126 1.11 -15.89 0.18
CA PRO A 126 2.02 -16.90 0.69
C PRO A 126 3.47 -16.42 0.59
N GLY A 127 4.31 -16.86 1.51
CA GLY A 127 5.74 -16.57 1.52
C GLY A 127 6.52 -17.45 0.55
N GLN A 128 7.84 -17.24 0.55
CA GLN A 128 8.73 -17.91 -0.39
C GLN A 128 9.20 -19.29 0.10
N SER A 129 9.02 -19.61 1.39
CA SER A 129 9.44 -20.91 1.92
C SER A 129 8.52 -22.01 1.38
N THR A 130 9.14 -23.03 0.79
CA THR A 130 8.49 -24.26 0.30
C THR A 130 8.70 -25.44 1.24
N ALA A 131 9.27 -25.19 2.44
CA ALA A 131 9.47 -26.23 3.44
C ALA A 131 8.13 -26.86 3.85
N LYS A 132 8.15 -28.15 4.21
CA LYS A 132 6.94 -28.86 4.64
C LYS A 132 6.36 -28.16 5.88
N GLY A 133 5.07 -27.80 5.82
CA GLY A 133 4.38 -27.08 6.89
C GLY A 133 4.54 -25.55 6.85
N ALA A 134 5.32 -25.00 5.93
CA ALA A 134 5.49 -23.55 5.79
C ALA A 134 4.19 -22.82 5.38
N GLU A 135 3.21 -23.53 4.80
CA GLU A 135 1.88 -23.00 4.49
C GLU A 135 1.02 -22.74 5.74
N HIS A 136 1.35 -23.40 6.86
CA HIS A 136 0.69 -23.25 8.14
C HIS A 136 1.46 -22.34 9.10
N ASP A 137 2.66 -21.91 8.72
CA ASP A 137 3.49 -21.03 9.52
C ASP A 137 3.14 -19.55 9.22
N PRO A 138 2.56 -18.81 10.19
CA PRO A 138 2.25 -17.40 10.02
C PRO A 138 3.50 -16.55 9.73
N ALA A 139 4.69 -16.99 10.14
CA ALA A 139 5.95 -16.31 9.83
C ALA A 139 6.30 -16.37 8.34
N ASN A 140 5.73 -17.33 7.60
CA ASN A 140 5.85 -17.44 6.17
C ASN A 140 4.75 -16.66 5.42
N LEU A 141 4.01 -15.77 6.06
CA LEU A 141 3.15 -14.82 5.35
C LEU A 141 3.94 -13.60 4.91
N CYS A 142 3.66 -13.13 3.70
CA CYS A 142 4.24 -11.90 3.17
C CYS A 142 3.15 -10.89 2.80
N LEU A 143 3.53 -9.61 2.78
CA LEU A 143 2.75 -8.54 2.22
C LEU A 143 3.28 -8.20 0.82
N LEU A 144 2.42 -8.33 -0.19
CA LEU A 144 2.67 -7.84 -1.55
C LEU A 144 2.08 -6.44 -1.68
N GLU A 145 2.93 -5.46 -2.02
CA GLU A 145 2.53 -4.05 -2.12
C GLU A 145 3.35 -3.31 -3.19
N ALA A 146 2.73 -2.35 -3.87
CA ALA A 146 3.42 -1.38 -4.73
C ALA A 146 3.90 -0.20 -3.87
N THR A 147 5.21 0.03 -3.79
CA THR A 147 5.79 1.05 -2.90
C THR A 147 6.66 2.04 -3.66
N SER A 148 6.58 3.30 -3.23
CA SER A 148 7.49 4.34 -3.70
C SER A 148 8.92 4.00 -3.34
N GLY A 149 9.81 3.94 -4.33
CA GLY A 149 11.24 3.68 -4.15
C GLY A 149 11.63 2.20 -4.13
N SER A 150 10.69 1.26 -4.23
CA SER A 150 11.02 -0.15 -4.40
C SER A 150 10.17 -0.87 -5.46
N GLY A 151 9.18 -0.22 -6.05
CA GLY A 151 8.28 -0.84 -7.03
C GLY A 151 7.34 -1.83 -6.35
N VAL A 152 6.95 -2.90 -7.04
CA VAL A 152 6.22 -4.00 -6.39
C VAL A 152 7.21 -4.81 -5.56
N THR A 153 6.91 -4.94 -4.27
CA THR A 153 7.73 -5.71 -3.34
C THR A 153 6.89 -6.68 -2.54
N CYS A 154 7.52 -7.78 -2.16
CA CYS A 154 6.97 -8.79 -1.29
C CYS A 154 7.87 -8.89 -0.05
N ARG A 155 7.32 -8.62 1.13
CA ARG A 155 8.08 -8.57 2.38
C ARG A 155 7.43 -9.44 3.44
N PRO A 156 8.18 -10.11 4.34
CA PRO A 156 7.60 -10.82 5.47
C PRO A 156 6.63 -9.91 6.22
N LEU A 157 5.41 -10.40 6.46
CA LEU A 157 4.30 -9.58 6.94
C LEU A 157 4.63 -8.96 8.30
N LEU A 158 5.14 -9.76 9.24
CA LEU A 158 5.57 -9.30 10.56
C LEU A 158 6.60 -8.18 10.45
N THR A 159 7.68 -8.40 9.70
CA THR A 159 8.73 -7.40 9.49
C THR A 159 8.16 -6.12 8.88
N ARG A 160 7.22 -6.23 7.93
CA ARG A 160 6.61 -5.06 7.30
C ARG A 160 5.70 -4.27 8.26
N LEU A 161 5.01 -4.94 9.18
CA LEU A 161 4.23 -4.31 10.23
C LEU A 161 5.13 -3.62 11.27
N GLU A 162 6.21 -4.28 11.72
CA GLU A 162 7.20 -3.69 12.64
C GLU A 162 7.91 -2.45 12.04
N MET A 163 8.15 -2.47 10.74
CA MET A 163 8.71 -1.35 9.98
C MET A 163 7.72 -0.21 9.72
N SER A 164 6.42 -0.46 9.87
CA SER A 164 5.38 0.51 9.54
C SER A 164 5.32 1.63 10.58
N ARG A 165 5.45 2.89 10.13
CA ARG A 165 5.18 4.10 10.93
C ARG A 165 3.78 4.68 10.65
N SER A 166 2.86 3.87 10.15
CA SER A 166 1.48 4.29 9.94
C SER A 166 0.81 4.71 11.25
N ARG A 167 -0.12 5.66 11.17
CA ARG A 167 -0.96 6.09 12.30
C ARG A 167 -1.88 4.96 12.70
N SER A 168 -2.56 4.37 11.73
CA SER A 168 -3.35 3.16 11.88
C SER A 168 -3.00 2.12 10.83
N VAL A 169 -3.18 0.85 11.20
CA VAL A 169 -3.10 -0.29 10.29
C VAL A 169 -4.35 -1.12 10.50
N ILE A 170 -5.11 -1.32 9.43
CA ILE A 170 -6.33 -2.13 9.43
C ILE A 170 -6.11 -3.37 8.58
N LEU A 171 -6.54 -4.51 9.08
CA LEU A 171 -6.71 -5.73 8.33
C LEU A 171 -8.16 -5.84 7.87
N LEU A 172 -8.38 -6.09 6.59
CA LEU A 172 -9.64 -6.49 6.00
C LEU A 172 -9.56 -7.99 5.70
N PRO A 173 -10.10 -8.84 6.58
CA PRO A 173 -10.01 -10.28 6.38
C PRO A 173 -10.90 -10.68 5.22
N LEU A 174 -10.34 -11.39 4.25
CA LEU A 174 -11.10 -11.95 3.14
C LEU A 174 -11.65 -13.31 3.56
N SER A 175 -12.95 -13.51 3.33
CA SER A 175 -13.63 -14.77 3.58
C SER A 175 -14.12 -15.36 2.27
N CYS A 176 -13.75 -16.61 2.02
CA CYS A 176 -14.17 -17.34 0.84
C CYS A 176 -15.58 -17.96 1.03
N PRO A 177 -16.28 -18.35 -0.05
CA PRO A 177 -17.62 -18.91 0.04
C PRO A 177 -17.70 -20.12 0.99
N GLY A 178 -18.64 -20.04 1.94
CA GLY A 178 -18.87 -21.09 2.95
C GLY A 178 -17.88 -21.07 4.12
N GLU A 179 -16.93 -20.14 4.16
CA GLU A 179 -16.00 -20.00 5.28
C GLU A 179 -16.64 -19.23 6.45
N ARG A 180 -16.52 -19.79 7.65
CA ARG A 180 -16.96 -19.19 8.92
C ARG A 180 -15.73 -18.80 9.75
N ARG A 181 -15.06 -17.73 9.33
CA ARG A 181 -13.81 -17.28 9.97
C ARG A 181 -14.14 -16.39 11.17
N PHE A 182 -13.55 -16.68 12.33
CA PHE A 182 -13.75 -15.98 13.61
C PHE A 182 -15.16 -16.09 14.21
N GLU A 183 -16.02 -16.99 13.72
CA GLU A 183 -17.27 -17.32 14.43
C GLU A 183 -16.90 -18.15 15.66
N VAL A 184 -17.42 -17.75 16.84
CA VAL A 184 -17.19 -18.48 18.10
C VAL A 184 -17.84 -19.85 17.94
N ASP A 185 -17.03 -20.89 18.05
CA ASP A 185 -17.41 -22.28 17.83
C ASP A 185 -18.47 -22.69 18.88
N HIS A 186 -19.74 -22.49 18.56
CA HIS A 186 -20.86 -22.96 19.37
C HIS A 186 -21.10 -24.45 19.05
N GLY A 187 -20.10 -25.28 19.37
CA GLY A 187 -20.27 -26.72 19.57
C GLY A 187 -20.56 -27.59 18.35
N ASP A 188 -20.49 -27.07 17.11
CA ASP A 188 -20.61 -27.90 15.92
C ASP A 188 -19.20 -28.19 15.37
N GLU A 189 -18.80 -29.47 15.40
CA GLU A 189 -17.60 -30.04 14.74
C GLU A 189 -17.67 -29.96 13.20
N GLY A 190 -18.24 -28.88 12.66
CA GLY A 190 -18.39 -28.64 11.24
C GLY A 190 -17.10 -28.09 10.64
N GLY A 191 -16.11 -28.97 10.42
CA GLY A 191 -14.93 -28.63 9.64
C GLY A 191 -15.30 -27.99 8.29
N LEU A 192 -14.41 -27.14 7.76
CA LEU A 192 -14.63 -26.48 6.46
C LEU A 192 -15.06 -27.50 5.40
N SER A 193 -16.06 -27.14 4.59
CA SER A 193 -16.48 -27.98 3.47
C SER A 193 -15.30 -28.25 2.52
N GLU A 194 -15.26 -29.42 1.89
CA GLU A 194 -14.21 -29.75 0.91
C GLU A 194 -14.14 -28.73 -0.24
N GLN A 195 -15.29 -28.16 -0.62
CA GLN A 195 -15.35 -27.10 -1.61
C GLN A 195 -14.65 -25.82 -1.12
N THR A 196 -14.85 -25.42 0.13
CA THR A 196 -14.19 -24.25 0.73
C THR A 196 -12.67 -24.47 0.84
N LYS A 197 -12.24 -25.68 1.24
CA LYS A 197 -10.81 -26.05 1.26
C LYS A 197 -10.18 -25.96 -0.14
N LEU A 198 -10.87 -26.47 -1.16
CA LEU A 198 -10.42 -26.39 -2.55
C LEU A 198 -10.28 -24.94 -3.01
N VAL A 199 -11.28 -24.10 -2.78
CA VAL A 199 -11.24 -22.67 -3.13
C VAL A 199 -10.05 -21.99 -2.46
N ARG A 200 -9.83 -22.25 -1.16
CA ARG A 200 -8.69 -21.70 -0.42
C ARG A 200 -7.34 -22.15 -0.99
N SER A 201 -7.21 -23.42 -1.37
CA SER A 201 -6.00 -23.94 -2.02
C SER A 201 -5.74 -23.28 -3.38
N ILE A 202 -6.79 -23.06 -4.18
CA ILE A 202 -6.68 -22.37 -5.47
C ILE A 202 -6.24 -20.92 -5.25
N THR A 203 -6.90 -20.20 -4.34
CA THR A 203 -6.55 -18.82 -4.01
C THR A 203 -5.10 -18.70 -3.54
N HIS A 204 -4.65 -19.61 -2.68
CA HIS A 204 -3.26 -19.67 -2.24
C HIS A 204 -2.30 -19.84 -3.43
N SER A 205 -2.56 -20.80 -4.32
CA SER A 205 -1.72 -21.07 -5.49
C SER A 205 -1.68 -19.88 -6.46
N GLU A 206 -2.83 -19.30 -6.79
CA GLU A 206 -2.92 -18.18 -7.72
C GLU A 206 -2.25 -16.92 -7.16
N LEU A 207 -2.39 -16.63 -5.86
CA LEU A 207 -1.70 -15.50 -5.24
C LEU A 207 -0.18 -15.70 -5.22
N ALA A 208 0.32 -16.93 -5.05
CA ALA A 208 1.75 -17.22 -5.14
C ALA A 208 2.29 -16.98 -6.56
N LYS A 209 1.56 -17.46 -7.60
CA LYS A 209 1.90 -17.20 -9.00
C LYS A 209 1.87 -15.71 -9.34
N PHE A 210 0.82 -15.02 -8.90
CA PHE A 210 0.66 -13.58 -9.10
C PHE A 210 1.82 -12.80 -8.48
N ARG A 211 2.17 -13.11 -7.23
CA ARG A 211 3.33 -12.53 -6.53
C ARG A 211 4.60 -12.69 -7.35
N ASP A 212 4.93 -13.90 -7.78
CA ASP A 212 6.20 -14.18 -8.48
C ASP A 212 6.25 -13.47 -9.84
N LYS A 213 5.14 -13.49 -10.58
CA LYS A 213 4.98 -12.75 -11.84
C LYS A 213 5.23 -11.25 -11.65
N TRP A 214 4.52 -10.62 -10.70
CA TRP A 214 4.60 -9.17 -10.51
C TRP A 214 5.92 -8.71 -9.91
N LEU A 215 6.59 -9.54 -9.12
CA LEU A 215 7.97 -9.26 -8.69
C LEU A 215 8.93 -9.24 -9.88
N ALA A 216 8.81 -10.22 -10.79
CA ALA A 216 9.63 -10.27 -11.99
C ALA A 216 9.34 -9.09 -12.94
N GLU A 217 8.06 -8.77 -13.17
CA GLU A 217 7.64 -7.63 -13.99
C GLU A 217 8.05 -6.29 -13.39
N SER A 218 8.01 -6.16 -12.06
CA SER A 218 8.47 -4.97 -11.35
C SER A 218 9.94 -4.64 -11.63
N ILE A 219 10.77 -5.68 -11.68
CA ILE A 219 12.19 -5.56 -11.99
C ILE A 219 12.40 -5.24 -13.47
N SER A 220 11.72 -5.96 -14.37
CA SER A 220 11.92 -5.81 -15.81
C SER A 220 11.45 -4.46 -16.36
N GLN A 221 10.39 -3.89 -15.77
CA GLN A 221 9.81 -2.60 -16.19
C GLN A 221 10.28 -1.42 -15.32
N ASP A 222 11.22 -1.64 -14.40
CA ASP A 222 11.71 -0.65 -13.44
C ASP A 222 10.56 0.13 -12.76
N TYR A 223 9.56 -0.58 -12.24
CA TYR A 223 8.41 0.05 -11.58
C TYR A 223 8.81 0.97 -10.42
N LYS A 224 9.98 0.74 -9.84
CA LYS A 224 10.57 1.57 -8.79
C LYS A 224 10.70 3.03 -9.21
N SER A 225 11.16 3.31 -10.43
CA SER A 225 11.34 4.68 -10.91
C SER A 225 10.00 5.31 -11.29
N HIS A 226 9.06 4.53 -11.84
CA HIS A 226 7.77 5.00 -12.33
C HIS A 226 6.71 5.21 -11.24
N HIS A 227 6.74 4.46 -10.13
CA HIS A 227 5.67 4.43 -9.13
C HIS A 227 5.24 5.83 -8.64
N SER A 228 6.22 6.67 -8.29
CA SER A 228 5.92 8.00 -7.73
C SER A 228 5.28 8.91 -8.77
N TYR A 229 5.72 8.83 -10.03
CA TYR A 229 5.14 9.59 -11.13
C TYR A 229 3.73 9.13 -11.45
N LEU A 230 3.48 7.81 -11.48
CA LEU A 230 2.13 7.25 -11.64
C LEU A 230 1.19 7.74 -10.53
N SER A 231 1.65 7.74 -9.28
CA SER A 231 0.86 8.22 -8.15
C SER A 231 0.53 9.73 -8.28
N ILE A 232 1.53 10.55 -8.64
CA ILE A 232 1.34 12.00 -8.84
C ILE A 232 0.37 12.26 -9.99
N MET A 233 0.61 11.66 -11.15
CA MET A 233 -0.23 11.86 -12.32
C MET A 233 -1.64 11.35 -12.09
N GLY A 234 -1.79 10.17 -11.48
CA GLY A 234 -3.09 9.57 -11.16
C GLY A 234 -3.93 10.48 -10.27
N ALA A 235 -3.34 10.97 -9.17
CA ALA A 235 -3.99 11.91 -8.26
C ALA A 235 -4.38 13.23 -8.96
N CYS A 236 -3.49 13.81 -9.76
CA CYS A 236 -3.77 15.05 -10.49
C CYS A 236 -4.86 14.89 -11.56
N LEU A 237 -4.81 13.82 -12.35
CA LEU A 237 -5.81 13.52 -13.39
C LEU A 237 -7.18 13.24 -12.79
N TYR A 238 -7.22 12.57 -11.63
CA TYR A 238 -8.45 12.40 -10.87
C TYR A 238 -9.01 13.75 -10.41
N ARG A 239 -8.19 14.59 -9.75
CA ARG A 239 -8.63 15.89 -9.22
C ARG A 239 -9.13 16.86 -10.28
N THR A 240 -8.53 16.80 -11.48
CA THR A 240 -8.86 17.66 -12.62
C THR A 240 -10.01 17.14 -13.48
N GLY A 241 -10.51 15.92 -13.21
CA GLY A 241 -11.52 15.26 -14.03
C GLY A 241 -11.02 14.79 -15.41
N LEU A 242 -9.71 14.83 -15.64
CA LEU A 242 -9.08 14.43 -16.91
C LEU A 242 -8.76 12.94 -16.99
N TYR A 243 -8.97 12.20 -15.91
CA TYR A 243 -8.77 10.76 -15.85
C TYR A 243 -9.40 9.97 -17.02
N PRO A 244 -10.66 10.24 -17.45
CA PRO A 244 -11.28 9.45 -18.52
C PRO A 244 -10.50 9.44 -19.83
N THR A 245 -9.70 10.48 -20.09
CA THR A 245 -8.88 10.67 -21.29
C THR A 245 -7.51 9.97 -21.18
N PHE A 246 -6.93 9.90 -19.98
CA PHE A 246 -5.61 9.30 -19.74
C PHE A 246 -5.69 8.32 -18.56
N PRO A 247 -6.22 7.10 -18.77
CA PRO A 247 -6.37 6.13 -17.69
C PRO A 247 -4.99 5.61 -17.27
N ILE A 248 -4.65 5.85 -16.01
CA ILE A 248 -3.46 5.33 -15.32
C ILE A 248 -3.86 5.01 -13.87
N PRO A 249 -3.16 4.15 -13.12
CA PRO A 249 -3.53 3.86 -11.74
C PRO A 249 -3.60 5.13 -10.87
N ILE A 250 -4.78 5.43 -10.30
CA ILE A 250 -4.97 6.53 -9.34
C ILE A 250 -4.19 6.22 -8.05
N SER A 251 -4.31 4.99 -7.59
CA SER A 251 -3.51 4.43 -6.50
C SER A 251 -2.84 3.14 -7.00
N PRO A 252 -1.52 3.16 -7.28
CA PRO A 252 -0.81 1.97 -7.75
C PRO A 252 -0.92 0.77 -6.81
N SER A 253 -1.01 1.00 -5.49
CA SER A 253 -1.19 -0.06 -4.51
C SER A 253 -2.59 -0.65 -4.54
N ALA A 254 -3.63 0.18 -4.61
CA ALA A 254 -5.01 -0.31 -4.75
C ALA A 254 -5.21 -1.09 -6.05
N TRP A 255 -4.66 -0.58 -7.16
CA TRP A 255 -4.70 -1.25 -8.46
C TRP A 255 -4.05 -2.64 -8.38
N LEU A 256 -2.85 -2.76 -7.80
CA LEU A 256 -2.18 -4.05 -7.62
C LEU A 256 -3.03 -5.05 -6.81
N VAL A 257 -3.63 -4.58 -5.71
CA VAL A 257 -4.48 -5.43 -4.85
C VAL A 257 -5.74 -5.90 -5.59
N VAL A 258 -6.40 -5.02 -6.36
CA VAL A 258 -7.55 -5.41 -7.18
C VAL A 258 -7.16 -6.45 -8.22
N GLN A 259 -6.04 -6.27 -8.92
CA GLN A 259 -5.56 -7.25 -9.89
C GLN A 259 -5.27 -8.60 -9.22
N ALA A 260 -4.68 -8.61 -8.02
CA ALA A 260 -4.45 -9.84 -7.27
C ALA A 260 -5.75 -10.56 -6.90
N LEU A 261 -6.76 -9.81 -6.41
CA LEU A 261 -8.07 -10.35 -6.06
C LEU A 261 -8.83 -10.88 -7.29
N GLN A 262 -8.65 -10.26 -8.46
CA GLN A 262 -9.24 -10.71 -9.71
C GLN A 262 -8.61 -12.00 -10.21
N GLU A 263 -7.28 -12.09 -10.16
CA GLU A 263 -6.52 -13.25 -10.59
C GLU A 263 -6.83 -14.47 -9.71
N CYS A 264 -6.90 -14.28 -8.38
CA CYS A 264 -7.25 -15.36 -7.46
C CYS A 264 -8.75 -15.69 -7.42
N GLY A 265 -9.56 -15.03 -8.25
CA GLY A 265 -10.99 -15.30 -8.42
C GLY A 265 -11.90 -14.74 -7.32
N ALA A 266 -11.38 -13.94 -6.39
CA ALA A 266 -12.15 -13.34 -5.30
C ALA A 266 -12.96 -12.10 -5.75
N ALA A 267 -12.41 -11.30 -6.67
CA ALA A 267 -13.05 -10.09 -7.19
C ALA A 267 -13.76 -10.32 -8.54
N MET A 268 -14.76 -9.48 -8.83
CA MET A 268 -15.37 -9.38 -10.15
C MET A 268 -14.32 -8.95 -11.17
N LYS A 269 -14.37 -9.53 -12.38
CA LYS A 269 -13.55 -9.04 -13.49
C LYS A 269 -14.00 -7.64 -13.89
N LEU A 270 -13.17 -6.66 -13.62
CA LEU A 270 -13.29 -5.28 -14.04
C LEU A 270 -12.45 -5.12 -15.31
N ASN A 271 -12.80 -4.15 -16.14
CA ASN A 271 -11.87 -3.75 -17.19
C ASN A 271 -10.69 -2.97 -16.58
N GLU A 272 -9.61 -2.84 -17.34
CA GLU A 272 -8.37 -2.22 -16.88
C GLU A 272 -8.59 -0.76 -16.43
N LYS A 273 -9.45 -0.01 -17.14
CA LYS A 273 -9.76 1.38 -16.77
C LYS A 273 -10.43 1.47 -15.41
N GLN A 274 -11.35 0.55 -15.09
CA GLN A 274 -12.04 0.47 -13.82
C GLN A 274 -11.11 0.04 -12.69
N SER A 275 -10.24 -0.97 -12.92
CA SER A 275 -9.28 -1.39 -11.89
C SER A 275 -8.31 -0.26 -11.54
N GLN A 276 -7.85 0.50 -12.52
CA GLN A 276 -6.97 1.66 -12.33
C GLN A 276 -7.64 2.84 -11.59
N GLN A 277 -8.97 2.95 -11.64
CA GLN A 277 -9.73 3.96 -10.89
C GLN A 277 -9.85 3.66 -9.40
N THR A 278 -9.53 2.43 -8.99
CA THR A 278 -9.72 2.01 -7.61
C THR A 278 -8.85 2.81 -6.67
N ARG A 279 -9.45 3.34 -5.61
CA ARG A 279 -8.77 3.96 -4.47
C ARG A 279 -8.68 2.99 -3.31
N VAL A 280 -7.82 3.33 -2.35
CA VAL A 280 -7.66 2.53 -1.14
C VAL A 280 -8.93 2.56 -0.28
N GLU A 281 -9.64 3.70 -0.25
CA GLU A 281 -10.90 3.84 0.48
C GLU A 281 -12.02 2.95 -0.06
N ASP A 282 -12.00 2.61 -1.35
CA ASP A 282 -13.02 1.79 -1.99
C ASP A 282 -13.06 0.35 -1.40
N PHE A 283 -12.03 -0.06 -0.65
CA PHE A 283 -11.98 -1.32 0.10
C PHE A 283 -12.73 -1.28 1.44
N THR A 284 -12.94 -0.09 2.01
CA THR A 284 -13.60 0.09 3.32
C THR A 284 -15.12 0.23 3.20
N ARG A 285 -15.63 0.44 1.99
CA ARG A 285 -17.04 0.68 1.71
C ARG A 285 -17.81 -0.63 1.54
N ASP A 286 -19.07 -0.64 1.97
CA ASP A 286 -19.91 -1.83 1.91
C ASP A 286 -20.44 -2.05 0.49
N GLY A 287 -19.79 -2.95 -0.24
CA GLY A 287 -20.20 -3.32 -1.60
C GLY A 287 -21.57 -4.01 -1.72
N ARG A 288 -22.26 -4.34 -0.60
CA ARG A 288 -23.59 -4.98 -0.62
C ARG A 288 -24.69 -4.06 -1.15
N PHE A 289 -24.53 -2.74 -1.05
CA PHE A 289 -25.59 -1.77 -1.35
C PHE A 289 -25.52 -1.16 -2.76
N PHE A 290 -24.81 -1.80 -3.70
CA PHE A 290 -24.58 -1.27 -5.07
C PHE A 290 -23.98 0.16 -5.08
N GLU A 291 -23.26 0.52 -4.03
CA GLU A 291 -22.60 1.81 -3.96
C GLU A 291 -21.62 2.00 -5.12
N ARG A 292 -21.49 3.27 -5.55
CA ARG A 292 -20.43 3.65 -6.49
C ARG A 292 -19.11 3.65 -5.71
N ASP A 293 -18.02 3.32 -6.42
CA ASP A 293 -16.65 3.34 -5.88
C ASP A 293 -16.41 2.33 -4.73
N THR A 294 -16.77 1.07 -4.94
CA THR A 294 -16.47 -0.03 -4.01
C THR A 294 -15.75 -1.17 -4.73
N VAL A 295 -14.82 -1.85 -4.07
CA VAL A 295 -14.22 -3.09 -4.60
C VAL A 295 -15.24 -4.22 -4.58
N ARG A 296 -15.66 -4.68 -5.78
CA ARG A 296 -16.69 -5.70 -5.91
C ARG A 296 -16.11 -7.11 -5.88
N LEU A 297 -16.49 -7.85 -4.84
CA LEU A 297 -16.19 -9.28 -4.71
C LEU A 297 -17.19 -10.14 -5.47
N ARG A 298 -16.80 -11.36 -5.84
CA ARG A 298 -17.70 -12.34 -6.47
C ARG A 298 -18.73 -12.87 -5.46
N PRO A 299 -19.88 -13.41 -5.90
CA PRO A 299 -20.85 -14.00 -5.00
C PRO A 299 -20.23 -14.99 -4.02
N GLY A 300 -20.60 -14.86 -2.73
CA GLY A 300 -20.10 -15.69 -1.63
C GLY A 300 -18.79 -15.21 -1.01
N TRP A 301 -18.00 -14.37 -1.69
CA TRP A 301 -16.84 -13.70 -1.12
C TRP A 301 -17.26 -12.45 -0.35
N LYS A 302 -16.60 -12.19 0.78
CA LYS A 302 -16.83 -10.98 1.57
C LYS A 302 -15.56 -10.57 2.31
N PHE A 303 -15.39 -9.26 2.50
CA PHE A 303 -14.55 -8.77 3.58
C PHE A 303 -15.33 -8.90 4.89
N LEU A 304 -14.68 -9.44 5.91
CA LEU A 304 -15.21 -9.47 7.27
C LEU A 304 -15.03 -8.10 7.93
N ASN A 305 -15.55 -7.97 9.16
CA ASN A 305 -15.39 -6.77 9.95
C ASN A 305 -13.90 -6.36 10.00
N PRO A 306 -13.57 -5.09 9.70
CA PRO A 306 -12.21 -4.59 9.78
C PRO A 306 -11.60 -4.85 11.16
N LEU A 307 -10.37 -5.37 11.19
CA LEU A 307 -9.62 -5.61 12.42
C LEU A 307 -8.52 -4.55 12.53
N VAL A 308 -8.55 -3.76 13.61
CA VAL A 308 -7.52 -2.77 13.91
C VAL A 308 -6.28 -3.52 14.39
N MET A 309 -5.23 -3.56 13.57
CA MET A 309 -3.95 -4.18 13.95
C MET A 309 -3.12 -3.25 14.81
N ARG A 310 -3.17 -1.95 14.51
CA ARG A 310 -2.44 -0.92 15.24
C ARG A 310 -3.18 0.40 15.13
N GLU A 311 -3.24 1.10 16.25
CA GLU A 311 -3.67 2.49 16.32
C GLU A 311 -2.72 3.25 17.24
N ASN A 312 -1.99 4.20 16.67
CA ASN A 312 -1.14 5.09 17.42
C ASN A 312 -1.95 6.35 17.71
N SER A 313 -2.56 6.41 18.89
CA SER A 313 -3.40 7.52 19.38
C SER A 313 -2.64 8.84 19.61
N VAL A 314 -1.36 8.91 19.26
CA VAL A 314 -0.51 10.07 19.52
C VAL A 314 -0.31 10.88 18.23
N SER A 315 -1.04 12.01 18.24
CA SER A 315 -0.94 13.22 17.40
C SER A 315 0.47 13.53 16.89
#